data_AF-A0A060C5U9-F1
#
_entry.id   AF-A0A060C5U9-F1
#
_cell.length_a   1.000
_cell.length_b   1.000
_cell.length_c   1.000
_cell.angle_alpha   90.00
_cell.angle_beta   90.00
_cell.angle_gamma   90.00
#
_symmetry.space_group_name_H-M   'P 1'
#
loop_
_entity.id
_entity.type
_entity.pdbx_description
1 polymer ?
#
loop_
_entity_poly.entity_id
_entity_poly.type
_entity_poly.pdbx_seq_one_letter_code
_entity_poly.pdbx_strand_id
1 'polypeptide(L)' 'MTADNFRWQMQYLKDNGYHPVTMQELYDYVTKGAPLPDKPVCITFDDGYEDNYTVVYP' A
#
# COMPACT_ATOMS: atom_id res chain seq x y z
N MET A 1 14.29 7.69 1.72
CA MET A 1 14.08 6.80 0.56
C MET A 1 14.09 7.66 -0.70
N THR A 2 14.66 7.24 -1.83
CA THR A 2 14.56 8.02 -3.08
C THR A 2 13.24 7.71 -3.79
N ALA A 3 12.76 8.61 -4.64
CA ALA A 3 11.58 8.38 -5.48
C ALA A 3 11.73 7.11 -6.36
N ASP A 4 12.95 6.86 -6.86
CA ASP A 4 13.24 5.66 -7.66
C ASP A 4 13.17 4.38 -6.83
N ASN A 5 13.62 4.40 -5.57
CA ASN A 5 13.47 3.25 -4.68
C ASN A 5 11.98 2.96 -4.40
N PHE A 6 11.18 4.00 -4.17
CA PHE A 6 9.73 3.85 -3.96
C PHE A 6 9.06 3.24 -5.20
N ARG A 7 9.34 3.79 -6.39
CA ARG A 7 8.82 3.27 -7.66
C ARG A 7 9.20 1.81 -7.89
N TRP A 8 10.45 1.45 -7.61
CA TRP A 8 10.92 0.07 -7.73
C TRP A 8 10.17 -0.88 -6.77
N GLN A 9 9.95 -0.47 -5.51
CA GLN A 9 9.17 -1.26 -4.55
C GLN A 9 7.72 -1.46 -5.01
N MET A 10 7.06 -0.41 -5.52
CA MET A 10 5.70 -0.51 -6.04
C MET A 10 5.63 -1.44 -7.26
N GLN A 11 6.61 -1.36 -8.15
CA GLN A 11 6.72 -2.24 -9.31
C GLN A 11 6.94 -3.70 -8.88
N TYR A 12 7.79 -3.94 -7.89
CA TYR A 12 8.01 -5.28 -7.35
C TYR A 12 6.73 -5.90 -6.79
N LEU A 13 5.95 -5.14 -6.00
CA LEU A 13 4.67 -5.62 -5.46
C LEU A 13 3.71 -6.01 -6.59
N LYS A 14 3.60 -5.16 -7.62
CA LYS A 14 2.78 -5.43 -8.80
C LYS A 14 3.23 -6.69 -9.55
N ASP A 15 4.52 -6.80 -9.87
CA ASP A 15 5.06 -7.91 -10.65
C ASP A 15 4.98 -9.26 -9.93
N ASN A 16 4.92 -9.25 -8.59
CA ASN A 16 4.81 -10.44 -7.77
C ASN A 16 3.37 -10.76 -7.32
N GLY A 17 2.38 -10.03 -7.86
CA GLY A 17 0.96 -10.30 -7.66
C GLY A 17 0.44 -9.93 -6.27
N TYR A 18 1.01 -8.91 -5.63
CA TYR A 18 0.43 -8.33 -4.43
C TYR A 18 -0.71 -7.38 -4.80
N HIS A 19 -1.76 -7.38 -3.99
CA HIS A 19 -2.94 -6.55 -4.20
C HIS A 19 -3.02 -5.47 -3.12
N PRO A 20 -2.79 -4.18 -3.45
CA PRO A 20 -3.00 -3.10 -2.51
C PRO A 20 -4.45 -3.09 -2.03
N VAL A 21 -4.65 -3.03 -0.72
CA VAL A 21 -5.99 -2.91 -0.11
C VAL A 21 -6.07 -1.65 0.74
N THR A 22 -7.25 -1.07 0.76
CA THR A 22 -7.55 0.10 1.58
C THR A 22 -7.62 -0.26 3.06
N MET A 23 -7.43 0.73 3.93
CA MET A 23 -7.64 0.55 5.37
C MET A 23 -9.08 0.13 5.71
N GLN A 24 -10.07 0.53 4.89
CA GLN A 24 -11.46 0.12 5.07
C GLN A 24 -11.67 -1.36 4.74
N GLU A 25 -11.08 -1.87 3.66
CA GLU A 25 -11.13 -3.30 3.32
C GLU A 25 -10.43 -4.14 4.39
N LEU A 26 -9.27 -3.69 4.89
CA LEU A 26 -8.60 -4.36 6.01
C LEU A 26 -9.49 -4.37 7.27
N TYR A 27 -10.12 -3.24 7.58
CA TYR A 27 -11.03 -3.12 8.72
C TYR A 27 -12.23 -4.08 8.58
N ASP A 28 -12.85 -4.14 7.40
CA ASP A 28 -14.00 -5.00 7.15
C ASP A 28 -13.61 -6.49 7.17
N TYR A 29 -12.42 -6.85 6.70
CA TYR A 29 -11.88 -8.20 6.86
C TYR A 29 -11.75 -8.58 8.34
N VAL A 30 -11.13 -7.73 9.15
CA VAL A 30 -10.88 -8.03 10.57
C VAL A 30 -12.18 -8.06 11.39
N THR A 31 -13.12 -7.14 11.12
CA THR A 31 -14.29 -6.95 11.98
C THR A 31 -15.54 -7.71 11.50
N LYS A 32 -15.66 -7.97 10.19
CA LYS A 32 -16.85 -8.57 9.58
C LYS A 32 -16.53 -9.88 8.85
N GLY A 33 -15.25 -10.24 8.69
CA GLY A 33 -14.84 -11.40 7.90
C GLY A 33 -15.05 -11.22 6.40
N ALA A 34 -15.13 -9.98 5.90
CA ALA A 34 -15.22 -9.70 4.47
C ALA A 34 -13.95 -10.22 3.77
N PRO A 35 -14.04 -10.88 2.60
CA PRO A 35 -12.86 -11.46 1.96
C PRO A 35 -11.90 -10.37 1.44
N LEU A 36 -10.60 -10.67 1.44
CA LEU A 36 -9.56 -9.89 0.77
C LEU A 36 -9.09 -10.63 -0.51
N PRO A 37 -8.50 -9.91 -1.48
CA PRO A 37 -7.80 -10.57 -2.59
C PRO A 37 -6.64 -11.43 -2.07
N ASP A 38 -6.10 -12.31 -2.91
CA ASP A 38 -4.88 -13.04 -2.60
C ASP A 38 -3.70 -12.06 -2.44
N LYS A 39 -2.73 -12.40 -1.57
CA LYS A 39 -1.56 -11.55 -1.28
C LYS A 39 -1.92 -10.06 -1.02
N PRO A 40 -2.85 -9.75 -0.08
CA PRO A 40 -3.23 -8.38 0.19
C PRO A 40 -2.08 -7.62 0.87
N VAL A 41 -1.89 -6.35 0.55
CA VAL A 41 -0.90 -5.47 1.17
C VAL A 41 -1.49 -4.11 1.49
N CYS A 42 -1.32 -3.64 2.73
CA CYS A 42 -1.56 -2.23 3.08
C CYS A 42 -0.24 -1.48 2.98
N ILE A 43 -0.28 -0.32 2.32
CA ILE A 43 0.88 0.56 2.16
C ILE A 43 0.62 1.78 3.04
N THR A 44 1.45 1.96 4.07
CA THR A 44 1.31 3.03 5.07
C THR A 44 2.53 3.93 5.03
N PHE A 45 2.32 5.22 5.32
CA PHE A 45 3.36 6.23 5.42
C PHE A 45 3.14 7.00 6.71
N ASP A 46 4.15 6.98 7.58
CA ASP A 46 4.07 7.55 8.92
C ASP A 46 4.69 8.96 8.96
N ASP A 47 4.60 9.61 10.12
CA ASP A 47 5.24 10.88 10.49
C ASP A 47 4.86 12.15 9.70
N GLY A 48 4.19 12.01 8.55
CA GLY A 48 3.65 13.16 7.79
C GLY A 48 4.72 14.00 7.09
N TYR A 49 5.81 13.38 6.64
CA TYR A 49 6.85 14.08 5.87
C TYR A 49 6.34 14.67 4.56
N GLU A 50 6.97 15.75 4.08
CA GLU A 50 6.60 16.46 2.84
C GLU A 50 6.67 15.56 1.59
N ASP A 51 7.56 14.57 1.58
CA ASP A 51 7.68 13.60 0.50
C ASP A 51 6.48 12.63 0.42
N ASN A 52 5.70 12.48 1.50
CA ASN A 52 4.39 11.81 1.41
C ASN A 52 3.46 12.54 0.42
N TYR A 53 3.54 13.87 0.34
CA TYR A 53 2.74 14.66 -0.59
C TYR A 53 3.41 14.86 -1.95
N THR A 54 4.72 15.09 -1.98
CA THR A 54 5.42 15.45 -3.23
C THR A 54 5.94 14.26 -4.03
N VAL A 55 6.11 13.09 -3.42
CA VAL A 55 6.65 11.88 -4.06
C VAL A 55 5.68 10.70 -4.03
N VAL A 56 5.00 10.46 -2.91
CA VAL A 56 4.16 9.26 -2.71
C VAL A 56 2.73 9.44 -3.24
N TYR A 57 2.12 10.60 -3.01
CA TYR A 57 0.74 10.88 -3.42
C TYR A 57 0.49 10.91 -4.94
N PRO A 58 1.36 11.51 -5.78
CA PRO A 58 1.19 11.54 -7.24
C PRO A 58 1.34 10.18 -7.91
#